data_AF-A0AAJ0X918-F1
#
_entry.id   AF-A0AAJ0X918-F1
#
_cell.length_a   1.000
_cell.length_b   1.000
_cell.length_c   1.000
_cell.angle_alpha   90.00
_cell.angle_beta   90.00
_cell.angle_gamma   90.00
#
_symmetry.space_group_name_H-M   'P 1'
#
loop_
_entity.id
_entity.type
_entity.pdbx_description
1 polymer ?
#
loop_
_entity_poly.entity_id
_entity_poly.type
_entity_poly.pdbx_seq_one_letter_code
_entity_poly.pdbx_strand_id
1 'polypeptide(L)'
;MSCQRLPIGIQTFREIREGDYCYVDKTAAAQALAEQGKAYFLSRPRRFGKSLFVDTLKELFEGNAALFRGLHIHPHWDWGQRHPVILLDFAAGVVQSRAELDEAIHERLRANQQRLDVRCENRSIAGGFSELIQRAHDHHGQRVVVLIDEYDKPILDNIEHPERAAALRDGLKNLYSVLKAEDAHLRFVFLTGVSKFSRVSLFSGLNQLNDITLHPQYATVCGYTQRDLETTFAAHLADVDWDQLRQWYNGYGFLGEPVYNPYDILLFIDTGHSFRNYWFETGSPSFLIKLFQQRRYFLPDLERLEVSEEILDSFDIERINPVTLLFQAGYLTVAGTTQQWGELTFQLRVPNNEVRRALNNQFIDAYAGISDTRLSYKRGLGEALTQADLPALIATIKRLFAGIPWRNFTGNDLPEAEGYYASVLYAFFASLDAEIIPEDLTNHGQVDLTLKLEGYIYVIEIKLVRDGRRRDDRDVGVPGIAPAWAPDSAPSVASAPADPTDADAPASLDTAVRANPPPDAEADARTDAGTECPADASAIPAHNPALAQIQARGYSEKYRAAPGKGLFEVGLVFSSTARNLIEADWRCLR
;
A
#
# COMPACT_ATOMS: atom_id res chain seq x y z
N MET A 1 21.44 -28.16 9.27
CA MET A 1 20.54 -28.97 8.42
C MET A 1 19.75 -28.00 7.58
N SER A 2 19.73 -28.16 6.26
CA SER A 2 18.85 -27.37 5.40
C SER A 2 17.41 -27.85 5.61
N CYS A 3 16.50 -26.94 5.93
CA CYS A 3 15.07 -27.25 5.92
C CYS A 3 14.66 -27.78 4.53
N GLN A 4 13.67 -28.68 4.48
CA GLN A 4 13.13 -29.20 3.21
C GLN A 4 11.71 -28.71 2.88
N ARG A 5 10.90 -28.31 3.87
CA ARG A 5 9.47 -27.97 3.67
C ARG A 5 9.21 -26.48 3.92
N LEU A 6 8.45 -25.87 3.04
CA LEU A 6 8.07 -24.45 3.15
C LEU A 6 6.76 -24.31 3.94
N PRO A 7 6.68 -23.42 4.96
CA PRO A 7 5.47 -23.23 5.77
C PRO A 7 4.42 -22.33 5.07
N ILE A 8 4.04 -22.65 3.83
CA ILE A 8 3.10 -21.83 3.05
C ILE A 8 1.71 -21.94 3.66
N GLY A 9 1.16 -20.81 4.14
CA GLY A 9 -0.16 -20.75 4.74
C GLY A 9 -0.24 -21.34 6.17
N ILE A 10 0.88 -21.77 6.75
CA ILE A 10 0.94 -22.30 8.11
C ILE A 10 1.27 -21.18 9.07
N GLN A 11 0.38 -20.94 10.04
CA GLN A 11 0.54 -19.92 11.07
C GLN A 11 0.80 -20.52 12.46
N THR A 12 0.67 -21.84 12.60
CA THR A 12 0.88 -22.55 13.86
C THR A 12 2.36 -22.89 14.03
N PHE A 13 3.00 -22.28 15.02
CA PHE A 13 4.39 -22.50 15.39
C PHE A 13 4.65 -23.97 15.68
N ARG A 14 3.77 -24.63 16.44
CA ARG A 14 3.88 -26.07 16.74
C ARG A 14 3.98 -26.92 15.47
N GLU A 15 3.11 -26.70 14.50
CA GLU A 15 3.11 -27.45 13.24
C GLU A 15 4.42 -27.25 12.47
N ILE A 16 4.92 -26.01 12.43
CA ILE A 16 6.20 -25.69 11.77
C ILE A 16 7.36 -26.46 12.44
N ARG A 17 7.40 -26.46 13.78
CA ARG A 17 8.48 -27.09 14.56
C ARG A 17 8.43 -28.61 14.55
N GLU A 18 7.24 -29.21 14.58
CA GLU A 18 7.04 -30.67 14.58
C GLU A 18 7.06 -31.26 13.16
N GLY A 19 6.77 -30.45 12.12
CA GLY A 19 6.64 -30.89 10.73
C GLY A 19 7.86 -30.70 9.83
N ASP A 20 9.04 -30.41 10.40
CA ASP A 20 10.31 -30.14 9.69
C ASP A 20 10.23 -29.01 8.64
N TYR A 21 9.43 -27.99 8.93
CA TYR A 21 9.31 -26.81 8.08
C TYR A 21 10.41 -25.78 8.36
N CYS A 22 10.69 -24.94 7.36
CA CYS A 22 11.60 -23.80 7.49
C CYS A 22 11.04 -22.84 8.53
N TYR A 23 11.87 -22.45 9.48
CA TYR A 23 11.51 -21.46 10.48
C TYR A 23 12.65 -20.46 10.64
N VAL A 24 12.33 -19.19 10.43
CA VAL A 24 13.24 -18.08 10.71
C VAL A 24 13.11 -17.71 12.17
N ASP A 25 14.20 -17.82 12.92
CA ASP A 25 14.18 -17.63 14.36
C ASP A 25 14.05 -16.16 14.76
N LYS A 26 12.84 -15.77 15.19
CA LYS A 26 12.55 -14.44 15.76
C LYS A 26 12.52 -14.44 17.30
N THR A 27 12.98 -15.50 17.94
CA THR A 27 12.80 -15.68 19.39
C THR A 27 13.66 -14.74 20.24
N ALA A 28 14.74 -14.18 19.69
CA ALA A 28 15.47 -13.08 20.34
C ALA A 28 14.60 -11.83 20.56
N ALA A 29 13.76 -11.49 19.58
CA ALA A 29 12.81 -10.37 19.72
C ALA A 29 11.71 -10.71 20.74
N ALA A 30 11.22 -11.95 20.74
CA ALA A 30 10.24 -12.42 21.74
C ALA A 30 10.79 -12.33 23.17
N GLN A 31 12.05 -12.72 23.38
CA GLN A 31 12.74 -12.58 24.67
C GLN A 31 12.80 -11.11 25.11
N ALA A 32 13.28 -10.23 24.23
CA ALA A 32 13.39 -8.81 24.55
C ALA A 32 12.04 -8.19 24.94
N LEU A 33 10.96 -8.50 24.21
CA LEU A 33 9.62 -8.05 24.56
C LEU A 33 9.18 -8.57 25.94
N ALA A 34 9.41 -9.84 26.22
CA ALA A 34 8.97 -10.46 27.47
C ALA A 34 9.73 -9.97 28.73
N GLU A 35 10.93 -9.43 28.56
CA GLU A 35 11.80 -8.97 29.65
C GLU A 35 11.74 -7.45 29.89
N GLN A 36 11.56 -6.65 28.84
CA GLN A 36 11.71 -5.18 28.92
C GLN A 36 10.45 -4.44 29.38
N GLY A 37 9.28 -5.03 29.18
CA GLY A 37 8.02 -4.32 29.35
C GLY A 37 6.84 -5.27 29.36
N LYS A 38 5.65 -4.66 29.41
CA LYS A 38 4.42 -5.37 29.70
C LYS A 38 3.41 -5.35 28.57
N ALA A 39 3.21 -4.20 27.91
CA ALA A 39 2.16 -4.04 26.91
C ALA A 39 2.76 -3.48 25.61
N TYR A 40 2.55 -4.21 24.51
CA TYR A 40 3.13 -3.89 23.21
C TYR A 40 2.10 -3.92 22.09
N PHE A 41 2.32 -3.06 21.12
CA PHE A 41 1.55 -3.01 19.89
C PHE A 41 2.46 -3.08 18.67
N LEU A 42 2.11 -3.92 17.71
CA LEU A 42 2.81 -4.07 16.44
C LEU A 42 1.83 -4.00 15.28
N SER A 43 1.97 -3.00 14.41
CA SER A 43 1.33 -2.98 13.10
C SER A 43 2.33 -3.44 12.04
N ARG A 44 1.90 -4.36 11.17
CA ARG A 44 2.62 -4.75 9.95
C ARG A 44 1.60 -5.04 8.85
N PRO A 45 1.97 -4.89 7.57
CA PRO A 45 1.09 -5.31 6.47
C PRO A 45 0.69 -6.79 6.57
N ARG A 46 -0.35 -7.19 5.83
CA ARG A 46 -0.81 -8.59 5.80
C ARG A 46 0.31 -9.52 5.35
N ARG A 47 0.31 -10.76 5.86
CA ARG A 47 1.26 -11.84 5.49
C ARG A 47 2.73 -11.63 5.89
N PHE A 48 3.03 -10.64 6.73
CA PHE A 48 4.38 -10.43 7.29
C PHE A 48 4.79 -11.40 8.41
N GLY A 49 3.93 -12.37 8.77
CA GLY A 49 4.21 -13.35 9.83
C GLY A 49 3.74 -12.93 11.24
N LYS A 50 2.86 -11.93 11.35
CA LYS A 50 2.29 -11.47 12.63
C LYS A 50 1.65 -12.62 13.44
N SER A 51 0.71 -13.35 12.83
CA SER A 51 -0.01 -14.46 13.48
C SER A 51 0.93 -15.58 13.92
N LEU A 52 1.93 -15.90 13.10
CA LEU A 52 2.97 -16.86 13.49
C LEU A 52 3.79 -16.37 14.69
N PHE A 53 4.10 -15.08 14.76
CA PHE A 53 4.80 -14.50 15.90
C PHE A 53 3.92 -14.51 17.17
N VAL A 54 2.61 -14.24 17.04
CA VAL A 54 1.64 -14.37 18.14
C VAL A 54 1.59 -15.81 18.65
N ASP A 55 1.51 -16.80 17.76
CA ASP A 55 1.51 -18.21 18.15
C ASP A 55 2.85 -18.63 18.78
N THR A 56 3.98 -18.08 18.30
CA THR A 56 5.30 -18.26 18.91
C THR A 56 5.32 -17.73 20.34
N LEU A 57 4.77 -16.54 20.60
CA LEU A 57 4.65 -15.96 21.94
C LEU A 57 3.74 -16.82 22.83
N LYS A 58 2.61 -17.31 22.30
CA LYS A 58 1.71 -18.22 23.02
C LYS A 58 2.47 -19.46 23.50
N GLU A 59 3.13 -20.17 22.59
CA GLU A 59 3.84 -21.42 22.92
C GLU A 59 5.03 -21.18 23.86
N LEU A 60 5.66 -20.00 23.78
CA LEU A 60 6.74 -19.58 24.68
C LEU A 60 6.24 -19.40 26.11
N PHE A 61 5.18 -18.61 26.31
CA PHE A 61 4.63 -18.33 27.64
C PHE A 61 3.92 -19.53 28.27
N GLU A 62 3.37 -20.45 27.47
CA GLU A 62 2.85 -21.73 27.94
C GLU A 62 3.97 -22.71 28.36
N GLY A 63 5.23 -22.40 28.05
CA GLY A 63 6.40 -23.18 28.46
C GLY A 63 6.61 -24.46 27.67
N ASN A 64 6.26 -24.48 26.38
CA ASN A 64 6.40 -25.64 25.50
C ASN A 64 7.84 -25.83 25.00
N ALA A 65 8.78 -26.04 25.94
CA ALA A 65 10.23 -26.06 25.73
C ALA A 65 10.72 -26.91 24.54
N ALA A 66 10.07 -28.05 24.27
CA ALA A 66 10.45 -28.94 23.18
C ALA A 66 10.43 -28.25 21.80
N LEU A 67 9.48 -27.34 21.58
CA LEU A 67 9.32 -26.62 20.30
C LEU A 67 10.47 -25.64 20.03
N PHE A 68 11.10 -25.14 21.09
CA PHE A 68 12.13 -24.10 21.02
C PHE A 68 13.55 -24.66 20.92
N ARG A 69 13.74 -25.98 20.99
CA ARG A 69 15.08 -26.59 20.87
C ARG A 69 15.77 -26.13 19.58
N GLY A 70 17.01 -25.68 19.74
CA GLY A 70 17.84 -25.15 18.65
C GLY A 70 17.57 -23.69 18.27
N LEU A 71 16.60 -23.03 18.91
CA LEU A 71 16.34 -21.60 18.75
C LEU A 71 17.09 -20.78 19.81
N HIS A 72 17.30 -19.50 19.53
CA HIS A 72 18.00 -18.54 20.37
C HIS A 72 17.46 -18.52 21.79
N ILE A 73 16.14 -18.51 21.98
CA ILE A 73 15.54 -18.36 23.31
C ILE A 73 15.68 -19.58 24.22
N HIS A 74 15.97 -20.78 23.67
CA HIS A 74 15.94 -22.02 24.45
C HIS A 74 16.84 -22.04 25.70
N PRO A 75 18.13 -21.64 25.62
CA PRO A 75 18.97 -21.55 26.82
C PRO A 75 18.72 -20.29 27.67
N HIS A 76 17.91 -19.34 27.20
CA HIS A 76 17.70 -18.04 27.85
C HIS A 76 16.34 -17.92 28.55
N TRP A 77 15.47 -18.92 28.45
CA TRP A 77 14.13 -18.89 29.01
C TRP A 77 13.98 -19.84 30.21
N ASP A 78 13.25 -19.39 31.23
CA ASP A 78 12.87 -20.24 32.37
C ASP A 78 11.64 -21.10 32.02
N TRP A 79 11.89 -22.30 31.51
CA TRP A 79 10.86 -23.27 31.15
C TRP A 79 10.04 -23.80 32.33
N GLY A 80 10.47 -23.54 33.57
CA GLY A 80 9.70 -23.84 34.78
C GLY A 80 8.56 -22.85 35.02
N GLN A 81 8.66 -21.64 34.48
CA GLN A 81 7.62 -20.61 34.58
C GLN A 81 6.65 -20.72 33.41
N ARG A 82 5.42 -21.16 33.71
CA ARG A 82 4.32 -21.23 32.75
C ARG A 82 3.26 -20.21 33.11
N HIS A 83 2.79 -19.47 32.12
CA HIS A 83 1.76 -18.47 32.30
C HIS A 83 0.47 -18.91 31.61
N PRO A 84 -0.71 -18.71 32.22
CA PRO A 84 -1.97 -18.85 31.51
C PRO A 84 -2.03 -17.78 30.40
N VAL A 85 -2.20 -18.21 29.16
CA VAL A 85 -2.33 -17.32 28.00
C VAL A 85 -3.82 -17.17 27.68
N ILE A 86 -4.30 -15.98 27.34
CA ILE A 86 -5.59 -15.73 26.71
C ILE A 86 -5.31 -15.26 25.29
N LEU A 87 -5.88 -15.93 24.29
CA LEU A 87 -5.72 -15.60 22.88
C LEU A 87 -7.06 -15.12 22.30
N LEU A 88 -7.09 -13.91 21.77
CA LEU A 88 -8.24 -13.34 21.08
C LEU A 88 -7.87 -13.09 19.61
N ASP A 89 -8.42 -13.89 18.71
CA ASP A 89 -8.19 -13.79 17.27
C ASP A 89 -9.48 -13.34 16.55
N PHE A 90 -9.39 -12.25 15.79
CA PHE A 90 -10.49 -11.70 15.01
C PHE A 90 -10.39 -12.00 13.50
N ALA A 91 -9.43 -12.81 13.06
CA ALA A 91 -9.21 -13.17 11.66
C ALA A 91 -10.39 -13.95 11.03
N ALA A 92 -11.15 -14.70 11.82
CA ALA A 92 -12.24 -15.54 11.34
C ALA A 92 -13.59 -14.79 11.26
N GLY A 93 -14.22 -14.86 10.07
CA GLY A 93 -15.53 -14.29 9.79
C GLY A 93 -15.48 -12.82 9.35
N VAL A 94 -16.63 -12.32 8.90
CA VAL A 94 -16.88 -10.89 8.62
C VAL A 94 -17.98 -10.44 9.56
N VAL A 95 -17.66 -9.47 10.42
CA VAL A 95 -18.60 -8.92 11.39
C VAL A 95 -19.20 -7.66 10.78
N GLN A 96 -20.52 -7.62 10.60
CA GLN A 96 -21.21 -6.50 9.93
C GLN A 96 -22.06 -5.64 10.89
N SER A 97 -22.18 -6.07 12.15
CA SER A 97 -22.99 -5.38 13.16
C SER A 97 -22.41 -5.49 14.56
N ARG A 98 -22.82 -4.58 15.46
CA ARG A 98 -22.41 -4.63 16.87
C ARG A 98 -22.83 -5.92 17.57
N ALA A 99 -24.00 -6.46 17.23
CA ALA A 99 -24.50 -7.70 17.81
C ALA A 99 -23.63 -8.92 17.41
N GLU A 100 -23.24 -8.99 16.13
CA GLU A 100 -22.32 -10.03 15.65
C GLU A 100 -20.95 -9.93 16.31
N LEU A 101 -20.44 -8.70 16.51
CA LEU A 101 -19.19 -8.48 17.24
C LEU A 101 -19.29 -9.01 18.67
N ASP A 102 -20.38 -8.68 19.37
CA ASP A 102 -20.57 -9.06 20.76
C ASP A 102 -20.65 -10.59 20.90
N GLU A 103 -21.35 -11.30 20.00
CA GLU A 103 -21.37 -12.77 20.01
C GLU A 103 -20.00 -13.36 19.67
N ALA A 104 -19.32 -12.82 18.66
CA ALA A 104 -17.99 -13.23 18.29
C ALA A 104 -17.02 -13.13 19.48
N ILE A 105 -17.07 -12.03 20.25
CA ILE A 105 -16.28 -11.85 21.47
C ILE A 105 -16.67 -12.89 22.53
N HIS A 106 -17.97 -13.12 22.76
CA HIS A 106 -18.42 -14.12 23.72
C HIS A 106 -17.94 -15.53 23.39
N GLU A 107 -18.00 -15.95 22.12
CA GLU A 107 -17.46 -17.23 21.66
C GLU A 107 -15.97 -17.37 21.99
N ARG A 108 -15.18 -16.33 21.72
CA ARG A 108 -13.72 -16.32 21.97
C ARG A 108 -13.40 -16.37 23.47
N LEU A 109 -14.17 -15.65 24.29
CA LEU A 109 -14.05 -15.73 25.75
C LEU A 109 -14.42 -17.12 26.28
N ARG A 110 -15.47 -17.76 25.74
CA ARG A 110 -15.86 -19.14 26.10
C ARG A 110 -14.80 -20.16 25.69
N ALA A 111 -14.19 -20.01 24.52
CA ALA A 111 -13.11 -20.89 24.06
C ALA A 111 -11.88 -20.82 24.99
N ASN A 112 -11.50 -19.61 25.44
CA ASN A 112 -10.41 -19.46 26.40
C ASN A 112 -10.76 -20.00 27.79
N GLN A 113 -11.99 -19.81 28.26
CA GLN A 113 -12.49 -20.45 29.49
C GLN A 113 -12.31 -21.97 29.45
N GLN A 114 -12.72 -22.62 28.36
CA GLN A 114 -12.56 -24.06 28.18
C GLN A 114 -11.08 -24.48 28.14
N ARG A 115 -10.24 -23.76 27.40
CA ARG A 115 -8.81 -24.08 27.26
C ARG A 115 -8.02 -23.91 28.56
N LEU A 116 -8.39 -22.93 29.37
CA LEU A 116 -7.73 -22.63 30.65
C LEU A 116 -8.36 -23.37 31.84
N ASP A 117 -9.42 -24.16 31.61
CA ASP A 117 -10.23 -24.83 32.63
C ASP A 117 -10.80 -23.88 33.70
N VAL A 118 -11.36 -22.76 33.23
CA VAL A 118 -11.95 -21.71 34.06
C VAL A 118 -13.40 -21.49 33.67
N ARG A 119 -14.27 -21.23 34.64
CA ARG A 119 -15.68 -20.87 34.39
C ARG A 119 -15.91 -19.43 34.80
N CYS A 120 -16.58 -18.64 33.96
CA CYS A 120 -17.01 -17.28 34.30
C CYS A 120 -18.55 -17.22 34.38
N GLU A 121 -19.07 -16.37 35.27
CA GLU A 121 -20.51 -16.19 35.48
C GLU A 121 -21.03 -14.88 34.89
N ASN A 122 -20.14 -13.90 34.71
CA ASN A 122 -20.49 -12.59 34.20
C ASN A 122 -20.95 -12.68 32.74
N ARG A 123 -22.11 -12.07 32.46
CA ARG A 123 -22.73 -12.07 31.13
C ARG A 123 -22.31 -10.90 30.25
N SER A 124 -21.72 -9.85 30.81
CA SER A 124 -21.21 -8.73 30.04
C SER A 124 -19.84 -9.08 29.42
N ILE A 125 -19.50 -8.48 28.28
CA ILE A 125 -18.20 -8.69 27.65
C ILE A 125 -17.05 -8.22 28.55
N ALA A 126 -17.11 -6.97 29.03
CA ALA A 126 -16.04 -6.42 29.86
C ALA A 126 -15.91 -7.17 31.19
N GLY A 127 -17.02 -7.46 31.86
CA GLY A 127 -17.02 -8.22 33.10
C GLY A 127 -16.59 -9.68 32.92
N GLY A 128 -17.03 -10.34 31.84
CA GLY A 128 -16.63 -11.71 31.52
C GLY A 128 -15.14 -11.84 31.18
N PHE A 129 -14.56 -10.83 30.51
CA PHE A 129 -13.13 -10.80 30.23
C PHE A 129 -12.30 -10.50 31.49
N SER A 130 -12.74 -9.55 32.32
CA SER A 130 -12.14 -9.27 33.64
C SER A 130 -12.13 -10.52 34.52
N GLU A 131 -13.28 -11.19 34.63
CA GLU A 131 -13.42 -12.43 35.41
C GLU A 131 -12.54 -13.56 34.86
N LEU A 132 -12.42 -13.69 33.54
CA LEU A 132 -11.54 -14.67 32.92
C LEU A 132 -10.07 -14.43 33.31
N ILE A 133 -9.61 -13.17 33.26
CA ILE A 133 -8.23 -12.82 33.66
C ILE A 133 -8.00 -13.15 35.14
N GLN A 134 -8.89 -12.72 36.03
CA GLN A 134 -8.75 -12.95 37.48
C GLN A 134 -8.78 -14.44 37.80
N ARG A 135 -9.78 -15.18 37.30
CA ARG A 135 -9.90 -16.61 37.59
C ARG A 135 -8.76 -17.42 36.95
N ALA A 136 -8.24 -17.03 35.78
CA ALA A 136 -7.07 -17.68 35.19
C ALA A 136 -5.80 -17.44 36.03
N HIS A 137 -5.61 -16.21 36.53
CA HIS A 137 -4.52 -15.89 37.45
C HIS A 137 -4.61 -16.73 38.74
N ASP A 138 -5.78 -16.79 39.35
CA ASP A 138 -5.99 -17.48 40.63
C ASP A 138 -5.89 -19.00 40.49
N HIS A 139 -6.42 -19.57 39.39
CA HIS A 139 -6.40 -21.02 39.13
C HIS A 139 -5.00 -21.54 38.82
N HIS A 140 -4.20 -20.79 38.04
CA HIS A 140 -2.86 -21.22 37.60
C HIS A 140 -1.74 -20.66 38.48
N GLY A 141 -2.05 -19.75 39.40
CA GLY A 141 -1.09 -19.14 40.33
C GLY A 141 -0.02 -18.25 39.67
N GLN A 142 -0.21 -17.90 38.40
CA GLN A 142 0.73 -17.15 37.58
C GLN A 142 0.00 -16.06 36.81
N ARG A 143 0.62 -14.88 36.70
CA ARG A 143 0.04 -13.73 35.99
C ARG A 143 -0.26 -14.06 34.54
N VAL A 144 -1.36 -13.52 34.02
CA VAL A 144 -1.94 -13.86 32.72
C VAL A 144 -1.25 -13.14 31.59
N VAL A 145 -1.05 -13.84 30.48
CA VAL A 145 -0.60 -13.27 29.22
C VAL A 145 -1.80 -13.08 28.30
N VAL A 146 -1.97 -11.90 27.71
CA VAL A 146 -3.05 -11.63 26.76
C VAL A 146 -2.46 -11.34 25.38
N LEU A 147 -2.86 -12.13 24.38
CA LEU A 147 -2.44 -11.97 23.00
C LEU A 147 -3.67 -11.69 22.13
N ILE A 148 -3.60 -10.65 21.31
CA ILE A 148 -4.71 -10.21 20.45
C ILE A 148 -4.19 -10.10 19.02
N ASP A 149 -4.76 -10.91 18.11
CA ASP A 149 -4.42 -10.91 16.69
C ASP A 149 -5.57 -10.33 15.85
N GLU A 150 -5.20 -9.67 14.74
CA GLU A 150 -6.10 -8.96 13.82
C GLU A 150 -7.10 -8.04 14.56
N TYR A 151 -6.63 -7.35 15.59
CA TYR A 151 -7.43 -6.57 16.56
C TYR A 151 -8.36 -5.50 15.92
N ASP A 152 -8.03 -5.07 14.71
CA ASP A 152 -8.64 -4.01 13.92
C ASP A 152 -9.49 -4.53 12.76
N LYS A 153 -9.44 -5.83 12.45
CA LYS A 153 -10.15 -6.41 11.31
C LYS A 153 -11.65 -6.10 11.28
N PRO A 154 -12.42 -6.18 12.39
CA PRO A 154 -13.84 -5.83 12.36
C PRO A 154 -14.10 -4.38 11.90
N ILE A 155 -13.19 -3.45 12.23
CA ILE A 155 -13.26 -2.05 11.82
C ILE A 155 -12.90 -1.94 10.33
N LEU A 156 -11.78 -2.54 9.92
CA LEU A 156 -11.29 -2.50 8.55
C LEU A 156 -12.26 -3.10 7.53
N ASP A 157 -12.92 -4.19 7.88
CA ASP A 157 -13.92 -4.83 7.01
C ASP A 157 -15.15 -3.93 6.78
N ASN A 158 -15.36 -2.92 7.64
CA ASN A 158 -16.48 -1.97 7.56
C ASN A 158 -16.03 -0.53 7.28
N ILE A 159 -14.80 -0.32 6.81
CA ILE A 159 -14.22 1.02 6.63
C ILE A 159 -15.00 1.90 5.63
N GLU A 160 -15.70 1.29 4.67
CA GLU A 160 -16.59 2.01 3.73
C GLU A 160 -17.91 2.47 4.38
N HIS A 161 -18.15 2.12 5.64
CA HIS A 161 -19.38 2.41 6.38
C HIS A 161 -19.06 3.04 7.75
N PRO A 162 -18.78 4.35 7.81
CA PRO A 162 -18.23 5.02 8.99
C PRO A 162 -19.02 4.79 10.29
N GLU A 163 -20.36 4.84 10.22
CA GLU A 163 -21.21 4.61 11.40
C GLU A 163 -21.09 3.19 11.95
N ARG A 164 -21.01 2.18 11.07
CA ARG A 164 -20.80 0.78 11.45
C ARG A 164 -19.39 0.59 12.01
N ALA A 165 -18.37 1.11 11.32
CA ALA A 165 -16.99 1.06 11.80
C ALA A 165 -16.83 1.70 13.19
N ALA A 166 -17.48 2.85 13.42
CA ALA A 166 -17.50 3.51 14.72
C ALA A 166 -18.17 2.67 15.82
N ALA A 167 -19.34 2.09 15.54
CA ALA A 167 -20.04 1.22 16.50
C ALA A 167 -19.23 -0.04 16.87
N LEU A 168 -18.54 -0.64 15.90
CA LEU A 168 -17.65 -1.79 16.11
C LEU A 168 -16.40 -1.41 16.91
N ARG A 169 -15.79 -0.26 16.58
CA ARG A 169 -14.68 0.32 17.35
C ARG A 169 -15.08 0.52 18.81
N ASP A 170 -16.25 1.07 19.07
CA ASP A 170 -16.70 1.32 20.45
C ASP A 170 -16.98 0.02 21.21
N GLY A 171 -17.42 -1.05 20.52
CA GLY A 171 -17.51 -2.39 21.09
C GLY A 171 -16.15 -2.99 21.46
N LEU A 172 -15.17 -2.89 20.56
CA LEU A 172 -13.80 -3.32 20.82
C LEU A 172 -13.15 -2.50 21.95
N LYS A 173 -13.45 -1.20 22.03
CA LYS A 173 -12.97 -0.33 23.12
C LYS A 173 -13.44 -0.84 24.47
N ASN A 174 -14.71 -1.24 24.56
CA ASN A 174 -15.27 -1.81 25.78
C ASN A 174 -14.50 -3.06 26.23
N LEU A 175 -14.20 -3.97 25.30
CA LEU A 175 -13.41 -5.18 25.58
C LEU A 175 -11.99 -4.83 26.06
N TYR A 176 -11.26 -3.99 25.32
CA TYR A 176 -9.86 -3.72 25.62
C TYR A 176 -9.65 -2.82 26.85
N SER A 177 -10.66 -2.04 27.25
CA SER A 177 -10.60 -1.22 28.46
C SER A 177 -10.32 -2.02 29.74
N VAL A 178 -10.71 -3.29 29.77
CA VAL A 178 -10.49 -4.24 30.87
C VAL A 178 -9.01 -4.40 31.20
N LEU A 179 -8.12 -4.40 30.20
CA LEU A 179 -6.69 -4.64 30.37
C LEU A 179 -6.04 -3.63 31.32
N LYS A 180 -6.55 -2.39 31.37
CA LYS A 180 -6.08 -1.37 32.31
C LYS A 180 -6.48 -1.71 33.75
N ALA A 181 -7.73 -2.12 33.96
CA ALA A 181 -8.26 -2.42 35.28
C ALA A 181 -7.60 -3.66 35.88
N GLU A 182 -7.29 -4.65 35.03
CA GLU A 182 -6.71 -5.92 35.44
C GLU A 182 -5.17 -5.91 35.46
N ASP A 183 -4.52 -4.75 35.46
CA ASP A 183 -3.07 -4.62 35.37
C ASP A 183 -2.34 -5.52 36.38
N ALA A 184 -2.81 -5.59 37.63
CA ALA A 184 -2.19 -6.41 38.68
C ALA A 184 -2.12 -7.92 38.35
N HIS A 185 -3.03 -8.41 37.51
CA HIS A 185 -3.15 -9.81 37.11
C HIS A 185 -2.39 -10.13 35.81
N LEU A 186 -1.92 -9.12 35.08
CA LEU A 186 -1.29 -9.29 33.77
C LEU A 186 0.24 -9.42 33.88
N ARG A 187 0.80 -10.39 33.16
CA ARG A 187 2.24 -10.58 32.93
C ARG A 187 2.69 -9.84 31.68
N PHE A 188 1.95 -10.00 30.59
CA PHE A 188 2.32 -9.53 29.26
C PHE A 188 1.07 -9.34 28.40
N VAL A 189 1.07 -8.33 27.55
CA VAL A 189 0.00 -8.00 26.62
C VAL A 189 0.62 -7.68 25.27
N PHE A 190 0.16 -8.34 24.21
CA PHE A 190 0.60 -8.06 22.85
C PHE A 190 -0.59 -7.97 21.91
N LEU A 191 -0.64 -6.90 21.13
CA LEU A 191 -1.66 -6.66 20.13
C LEU A 191 -1.02 -6.48 18.77
N THR A 192 -1.61 -7.08 17.75
CA THR A 192 -1.15 -6.90 16.38
C THR A 192 -2.30 -6.84 15.38
N GLY A 193 -2.03 -6.20 14.25
CA GLY A 193 -2.99 -5.95 13.17
C GLY A 193 -2.34 -5.28 11.97
N VAL A 194 -3.16 -4.84 11.03
CA VAL A 194 -2.68 -4.16 9.81
C VAL A 194 -2.58 -2.67 10.04
N SER A 195 -3.64 -2.07 10.56
CA SER A 195 -3.76 -0.64 10.75
C SER A 195 -3.47 -0.20 12.17
N LYS A 196 -3.35 1.10 12.33
CA LYS A 196 -3.29 1.76 13.64
C LYS A 196 -4.57 2.54 13.97
N PHE A 197 -5.64 2.40 13.16
CA PHE A 197 -6.91 3.20 13.19
C PHE A 197 -7.57 3.35 14.55
N SER A 198 -7.19 2.50 15.49
CA SER A 198 -7.93 2.24 16.69
C SER A 198 -7.05 2.39 17.93
N ARG A 199 -5.75 2.75 17.80
CA ARG A 199 -4.84 2.85 18.95
C ARG A 199 -5.29 3.92 19.96
N VAL A 200 -5.42 5.17 19.53
CA VAL A 200 -5.74 6.31 20.42
C VAL A 200 -7.18 6.22 20.94
N SER A 201 -8.13 5.73 20.14
CA SER A 201 -9.54 5.62 20.54
C SER A 201 -9.86 4.39 21.38
N LEU A 202 -9.27 3.22 21.09
CA LEU A 202 -9.50 1.97 21.83
C LEU A 202 -8.72 1.93 23.14
N PHE A 203 -7.52 2.51 23.13
CA PHE A 203 -6.54 2.36 24.22
C PHE A 203 -6.26 3.67 24.96
N SER A 204 -7.12 4.70 24.83
CA SER A 204 -6.99 5.97 25.57
C SER A 204 -6.91 5.79 27.09
N GLY A 205 -7.27 4.61 27.61
CA GLY A 205 -7.07 4.22 29.02
C GLY A 205 -5.78 3.46 29.32
N LEU A 206 -5.18 2.75 28.35
CA LEU A 206 -3.95 1.98 28.53
C LEU A 206 -2.74 2.91 28.36
N ASN A 207 -2.37 3.60 29.44
CA ASN A 207 -1.25 4.57 29.47
C ASN A 207 0.15 3.95 29.21
N GLN A 208 0.25 2.68 28.80
CA GLN A 208 1.51 1.91 28.73
C GLN A 208 1.65 1.03 27.49
N LEU A 209 0.79 1.19 26.47
CA LEU A 209 0.91 0.40 25.24
C LEU A 209 2.07 0.94 24.38
N ASN A 210 3.20 0.24 24.38
CA ASN A 210 4.38 0.63 23.63
C ASN A 210 4.24 0.22 22.14
N ASP A 211 4.18 1.18 21.23
CA ASP A 211 4.14 0.92 19.79
C ASP A 211 5.55 0.65 19.26
N ILE A 212 5.79 -0.61 18.92
CA ILE A 212 7.09 -1.07 18.40
C ILE A 212 7.14 -1.08 16.87
N THR A 213 6.11 -0.57 16.18
CA THR A 213 5.97 -0.62 14.72
C THR A 213 7.18 -0.01 14.01
N LEU A 214 7.61 1.17 14.44
CA LEU A 214 8.77 1.89 13.88
C LEU A 214 9.96 1.90 14.85
N HIS A 215 9.99 0.98 15.82
CA HIS A 215 11.12 0.90 16.75
C HIS A 215 12.26 0.09 16.12
N PRO A 216 13.47 0.64 15.93
CA PRO A 216 14.55 -0.01 15.17
C PRO A 216 14.91 -1.42 15.64
N GLN A 217 14.91 -1.67 16.95
CA GLN A 217 15.18 -2.99 17.54
C GLN A 217 14.20 -4.09 17.06
N TYR A 218 12.97 -3.70 16.70
CA TYR A 218 11.91 -4.62 16.30
C TYR A 218 11.60 -4.52 14.80
N ALA A 219 12.44 -3.84 14.01
CA ALA A 219 12.23 -3.66 12.58
C ALA A 219 12.01 -5.00 11.84
N THR A 220 12.80 -6.01 12.19
CA THR A 220 12.83 -7.34 11.55
C THR A 220 12.09 -8.43 12.33
N VAL A 221 11.28 -8.05 13.34
CA VAL A 221 10.45 -9.00 14.14
C VAL A 221 9.47 -9.79 13.27
N CYS A 222 9.06 -9.18 12.17
CA CYS A 222 8.24 -9.75 11.10
C CYS A 222 8.95 -9.50 9.77
N GLY A 223 8.75 -10.38 8.79
CA GLY A 223 9.52 -10.37 7.55
C GLY A 223 10.82 -11.17 7.61
N TYR A 224 11.40 -11.44 6.44
CA TYR A 224 12.69 -12.09 6.29
C TYR A 224 13.77 -11.08 5.94
N THR A 225 14.93 -11.15 6.59
CA THR A 225 16.12 -10.37 6.23
C THR A 225 16.84 -11.02 5.06
N GLN A 226 17.81 -10.32 4.47
CA GLN A 226 18.70 -10.92 3.46
C GLN A 226 19.43 -12.14 4.04
N ARG A 227 19.92 -12.01 5.27
CA ARG A 227 20.59 -13.09 5.99
C ARG A 227 19.69 -14.30 6.22
N ASP A 228 18.40 -14.09 6.52
CA ASP A 228 17.45 -15.19 6.71
C ASP A 228 17.34 -16.04 5.44
N LEU A 229 17.31 -15.40 4.26
CA LEU A 229 17.26 -16.07 2.97
C LEU A 229 18.55 -16.83 2.67
N GLU A 230 19.71 -16.20 2.88
CA GLU A 230 21.04 -16.78 2.64
C GLU A 230 21.39 -17.93 3.60
N THR A 231 20.66 -18.09 4.70
CA THR A 231 20.95 -19.11 5.73
C THR A 231 19.83 -20.15 5.83
N THR A 232 18.63 -19.74 6.22
CA THR A 232 17.50 -20.66 6.46
C THR A 232 17.00 -21.27 5.16
N PHE A 233 16.98 -20.47 4.09
CA PHE A 233 16.50 -20.86 2.76
C PHE A 233 17.63 -21.11 1.75
N ALA A 234 18.89 -21.21 2.20
CA ALA A 234 20.06 -21.32 1.32
C ALA A 234 19.94 -22.44 0.27
N ALA A 235 19.48 -23.61 0.68
CA ALA A 235 19.29 -24.76 -0.22
C ALA A 235 18.17 -24.55 -1.25
N HIS A 236 17.19 -23.71 -0.93
CA HIS A 236 16.07 -23.38 -1.81
C HIS A 236 16.38 -22.22 -2.78
N LEU A 237 17.45 -21.47 -2.56
CA LEU A 237 17.77 -20.23 -3.28
C LEU A 237 19.18 -20.25 -3.92
N ALA A 238 19.78 -21.43 -4.10
CA ALA A 238 21.18 -21.57 -4.53
C ALA A 238 21.50 -20.90 -5.88
N ASP A 239 20.57 -20.92 -6.83
CA ASP A 239 20.77 -20.44 -8.20
C ASP A 239 20.01 -19.14 -8.53
N VAL A 240 19.55 -18.43 -7.51
CA VAL A 240 18.73 -17.22 -7.68
C VAL A 240 19.59 -15.99 -7.93
N ASP A 241 19.16 -15.16 -8.88
CA ASP A 241 19.69 -13.80 -9.04
C ASP A 241 19.22 -12.94 -7.84
N TRP A 242 20.14 -12.68 -6.92
CA TRP A 242 19.86 -11.91 -5.71
C TRP A 242 19.54 -10.45 -5.98
N ASP A 243 20.08 -9.85 -7.03
CA ASP A 243 19.79 -8.46 -7.36
C ASP A 243 18.36 -8.35 -7.90
N GLN A 244 17.97 -9.29 -8.76
CA GLN A 244 16.60 -9.39 -9.26
C GLN A 244 15.61 -9.71 -8.13
N LEU A 245 15.93 -10.64 -7.22
CA LEU A 245 15.12 -10.95 -6.05
C LEU A 245 14.92 -9.73 -5.14
N ARG A 246 15.99 -8.96 -4.90
CA ARG A 246 15.93 -7.73 -4.13
C ARG A 246 15.01 -6.70 -4.78
N GLN A 247 15.14 -6.48 -6.08
CA GLN A 247 14.31 -5.52 -6.83
C GLN A 247 12.82 -5.91 -6.83
N TRP A 248 12.51 -7.20 -6.88
CA TRP A 248 11.14 -7.69 -6.94
C TRP A 248 10.45 -7.74 -5.58
N TYR A 249 11.14 -8.20 -4.53
CA TYR A 249 10.48 -8.62 -3.28
C TYR A 249 11.03 -7.97 -2.01
N ASN A 250 12.20 -7.30 -2.04
CA ASN A 250 12.75 -6.61 -0.87
C ASN A 250 12.40 -5.11 -0.89
N GLY A 251 12.39 -4.49 0.28
CA GLY A 251 12.33 -3.03 0.38
C GLY A 251 11.44 -2.53 1.51
N TYR A 252 10.77 -3.41 2.25
CA TYR A 252 9.92 -3.02 3.37
C TYR A 252 10.78 -2.63 4.58
N GLY A 253 10.94 -1.34 4.80
CA GLY A 253 11.68 -0.69 5.88
C GLY A 253 10.76 -0.19 7.00
N PHE A 254 11.15 -0.52 8.23
CA PHE A 254 10.47 -0.12 9.47
C PHE A 254 11.47 0.53 10.46
N LEU A 255 12.28 1.47 9.97
CA LEU A 255 13.42 2.09 10.68
C LEU A 255 14.53 1.09 11.09
N GLY A 256 14.81 0.11 10.25
CA GLY A 256 15.91 -0.84 10.42
C GLY A 256 16.27 -1.50 9.08
N GLU A 257 16.86 -2.69 9.13
CA GLU A 257 17.13 -3.47 7.92
C GLU A 257 15.81 -3.72 7.14
N PRO A 258 15.76 -3.41 5.83
CA PRO A 258 14.63 -3.75 5.00
C PRO A 258 14.42 -5.26 4.95
N VAL A 259 13.16 -5.68 5.00
CA VAL A 259 12.76 -7.08 4.97
C VAL A 259 12.00 -7.43 3.69
N TYR A 260 12.01 -8.71 3.35
CA TYR A 260 11.13 -9.34 2.40
C TYR A 260 9.82 -9.73 3.06
N ASN A 261 8.73 -9.72 2.28
CA ASN A 261 7.48 -10.36 2.67
C ASN A 261 7.68 -11.89 2.69
N PRO A 262 7.46 -12.56 3.84
CA PRO A 262 7.64 -14.00 3.96
C PRO A 262 6.85 -14.80 2.95
N TYR A 263 5.58 -14.44 2.74
CA TYR A 263 4.70 -15.21 1.88
C TYR A 263 5.11 -15.14 0.41
N ASP A 264 5.56 -13.98 -0.05
CA ASP A 264 6.00 -13.77 -1.43
C ASP A 264 7.28 -14.59 -1.71
N ILE A 265 8.22 -14.64 -0.74
CA ILE A 265 9.41 -15.49 -0.85
C ILE A 265 9.06 -16.98 -0.86
N LEU A 266 8.16 -17.42 0.01
CA LEU A 266 7.76 -18.83 0.04
C LEU A 266 7.08 -19.25 -1.27
N LEU A 267 6.22 -18.39 -1.84
CA LEU A 267 5.62 -18.64 -3.15
C LEU A 267 6.63 -18.57 -4.30
N PHE A 268 7.58 -17.64 -4.25
CA PHE A 268 8.66 -17.56 -5.22
C PHE A 268 9.47 -18.87 -5.27
N ILE A 269 9.79 -19.45 -4.12
CA ILE A 269 10.48 -20.74 -4.04
C ILE A 269 9.59 -21.88 -4.57
N ASP A 270 8.35 -21.98 -4.07
CA ASP A 270 7.40 -23.05 -4.42
C ASP A 270 7.11 -23.13 -5.92
N THR A 271 7.12 -21.99 -6.58
CA THR A 271 6.77 -21.87 -8.00
C THR A 271 7.98 -21.93 -8.93
N GLY A 272 9.14 -22.37 -8.41
CA GLY A 272 10.35 -22.58 -9.19
C GLY A 272 11.05 -21.29 -9.60
N HIS A 273 11.16 -20.32 -8.69
CA HIS A 273 11.86 -19.04 -8.87
C HIS A 273 11.27 -18.15 -9.97
N SER A 274 9.95 -18.22 -10.19
CA SER A 274 9.28 -17.35 -11.15
C SER A 274 9.18 -15.92 -10.60
N PHE A 275 9.82 -14.95 -11.26
CA PHE A 275 9.64 -13.52 -10.99
C PHE A 275 8.28 -13.04 -11.51
N ARG A 276 7.31 -12.93 -10.60
CA ARG A 276 5.95 -12.46 -10.89
C ARG A 276 5.32 -11.83 -9.65
N ASN A 277 4.13 -11.31 -9.83
CA ASN A 277 3.34 -10.74 -8.75
C ASN A 277 2.65 -11.87 -7.95
N TYR A 278 3.06 -12.03 -6.70
CA TYR A 278 2.46 -12.82 -5.61
C TYR A 278 1.65 -11.97 -4.63
N TRP A 279 1.81 -10.64 -4.70
CA TRP A 279 1.06 -9.66 -3.94
C TRP A 279 -0.43 -9.89 -4.12
N PHE A 280 -1.06 -10.28 -3.03
CA PHE A 280 -2.47 -10.59 -2.98
C PHE A 280 -3.06 -9.78 -1.85
N GLU A 281 -3.91 -8.85 -2.21
CA GLU A 281 -4.68 -8.08 -1.25
C GLU A 281 -6.12 -8.58 -1.25
N THR A 282 -6.51 -9.28 -0.18
CA THR A 282 -7.93 -9.43 0.19
C THR A 282 -8.27 -8.36 1.21
N GLY A 283 -9.19 -7.47 0.84
CA GLY A 283 -9.79 -6.43 1.70
C GLY A 283 -9.07 -5.07 1.63
N SER A 284 -9.86 -4.01 1.42
CA SER A 284 -9.49 -2.58 1.40
C SER A 284 -8.88 -1.88 0.15
N PRO A 285 -8.42 -2.55 -0.93
CA PRO A 285 -7.92 -1.78 -2.09
C PRO A 285 -9.01 -0.92 -2.71
N SER A 286 -10.24 -1.44 -2.82
CA SER A 286 -11.35 -0.67 -3.38
C SER A 286 -11.61 0.62 -2.61
N PHE A 287 -11.58 0.58 -1.27
CA PHE A 287 -11.80 1.75 -0.43
C PHE A 287 -10.66 2.76 -0.59
N LEU A 288 -9.42 2.28 -0.51
CA LEU A 288 -8.23 3.10 -0.68
C LEU A 288 -8.24 3.81 -2.02
N ILE A 289 -8.48 3.07 -3.10
CA ILE A 289 -8.49 3.63 -4.45
C ILE A 289 -9.65 4.62 -4.63
N LYS A 290 -10.85 4.34 -4.08
CA LYS A 290 -11.96 5.32 -4.04
C LYS A 290 -11.57 6.59 -3.29
N LEU A 291 -10.84 6.48 -2.17
CA LEU A 291 -10.38 7.65 -1.40
C LEU A 291 -9.41 8.51 -2.20
N PHE A 292 -8.50 7.90 -2.96
CA PHE A 292 -7.59 8.59 -3.88
C PHE A 292 -8.36 9.36 -4.97
N GLN A 293 -9.39 8.74 -5.54
CA GLN A 293 -10.26 9.38 -6.54
C GLN A 293 -11.04 10.56 -5.93
N GLN A 294 -11.66 10.36 -4.76
CA GLN A 294 -12.43 11.38 -4.05
C GLN A 294 -11.56 12.60 -3.67
N ARG A 295 -10.33 12.35 -3.20
CA ARG A 295 -9.38 13.42 -2.83
C ARG A 295 -8.62 14.00 -4.02
N ARG A 296 -8.86 13.51 -5.24
CA ARG A 296 -8.18 13.95 -6.48
C ARG A 296 -6.67 13.97 -6.34
N TYR A 297 -6.13 12.92 -5.71
CA TYR A 297 -4.70 12.85 -5.41
C TYR A 297 -3.89 12.76 -6.71
N PHE A 298 -2.81 13.54 -6.80
CA PHE A 298 -1.89 13.50 -7.92
C PHE A 298 -0.95 12.31 -7.76
N LEU A 299 -1.18 11.23 -8.52
CA LEU A 299 -0.47 9.95 -8.34
C LEU A 299 1.07 10.06 -8.43
N PRO A 300 1.65 10.93 -9.28
CA PRO A 300 3.09 11.15 -9.33
C PRO A 300 3.73 11.53 -7.99
N ASP A 301 3.00 12.18 -7.07
CA ASP A 301 3.52 12.53 -5.74
C ASP A 301 3.92 11.31 -4.89
N LEU A 302 3.44 10.12 -5.24
CA LEU A 302 3.75 8.87 -4.52
C LEU A 302 5.23 8.44 -4.63
N GLU A 303 6.00 8.93 -5.61
CA GLU A 303 7.41 8.57 -5.77
C GLU A 303 8.35 9.31 -4.81
N ARG A 304 7.93 10.47 -4.26
CA ARG A 304 8.76 11.32 -3.39
C ARG A 304 7.93 11.93 -2.28
N LEU A 305 7.48 11.08 -1.37
CA LEU A 305 6.54 11.50 -0.35
C LEU A 305 7.23 11.70 0.99
N GLU A 306 7.17 12.93 1.51
CA GLU A 306 7.67 13.28 2.85
C GLU A 306 6.50 13.58 3.78
N VAL A 307 6.46 12.89 4.92
CA VAL A 307 5.39 13.06 5.92
C VAL A 307 5.94 13.18 7.32
N SER A 308 5.28 14.00 8.13
CA SER A 308 5.57 14.07 9.56
C SER A 308 5.19 12.78 10.27
N GLU A 309 5.79 12.57 11.44
CA GLU A 309 5.36 11.50 12.36
C GLU A 309 3.85 11.57 12.65
N GLU A 310 3.30 12.77 12.81
CA GLU A 310 1.86 12.98 13.06
C GLU A 310 0.99 12.39 11.94
N ILE A 311 1.38 12.46 10.67
CA ILE A 311 0.58 11.89 9.58
C ILE A 311 0.61 10.36 9.65
N LEU A 312 1.78 9.74 9.87
CA LEU A 312 1.87 8.29 10.05
C LEU A 312 1.13 7.81 11.30
N ASP A 313 1.07 8.68 12.31
CA ASP A 313 0.33 8.48 13.53
C ASP A 313 -1.08 9.12 13.54
N SER A 314 -1.57 9.61 12.40
CA SER A 314 -2.87 10.29 12.32
C SER A 314 -3.98 9.23 12.25
N PHE A 315 -4.83 9.20 13.27
CA PHE A 315 -5.80 8.12 13.49
C PHE A 315 -7.21 8.68 13.68
N ASP A 316 -7.84 9.05 12.57
CA ASP A 316 -9.24 9.44 12.55
C ASP A 316 -9.99 8.66 11.45
N ILE A 317 -10.94 7.81 11.86
CA ILE A 317 -11.81 7.08 10.94
C ILE A 317 -12.69 8.05 10.15
N GLU A 318 -12.95 9.24 10.68
CA GLU A 318 -13.72 10.31 10.03
C GLU A 318 -12.84 11.13 9.07
N ARG A 319 -11.52 11.14 9.25
CA ARG A 319 -10.55 11.90 8.45
C ARG A 319 -9.33 11.07 8.06
N ILE A 320 -9.58 9.98 7.34
CA ILE A 320 -8.52 9.04 6.94
C ILE A 320 -7.57 9.67 5.93
N ASN A 321 -6.27 9.72 6.25
CA ASN A 321 -5.24 10.13 5.29
C ASN A 321 -4.89 8.96 4.33
N PRO A 322 -5.01 9.13 3.00
CA PRO A 322 -4.72 8.07 2.03
C PRO A 322 -3.27 7.55 2.10
N VAL A 323 -2.30 8.41 2.45
CA VAL A 323 -0.89 8.02 2.59
C VAL A 323 -0.72 7.04 3.76
N THR A 324 -1.33 7.34 4.90
CA THR A 324 -1.27 6.50 6.10
C THR A 324 -1.83 5.12 5.82
N LEU A 325 -2.92 5.04 5.04
CA LEU A 325 -3.47 3.78 4.56
C LEU A 325 -2.50 3.00 3.67
N LEU A 326 -1.90 3.66 2.67
CA LEU A 326 -0.93 3.00 1.79
C LEU A 326 0.25 2.44 2.60
N PHE A 327 0.76 3.19 3.58
CA PHE A 327 1.84 2.71 4.45
C PHE A 327 1.40 1.48 5.27
N GLN A 328 0.24 1.54 5.93
CA GLN A 328 -0.27 0.44 6.77
C GLN A 328 -0.63 -0.82 5.96
N ALA A 329 -1.13 -0.64 4.73
CA ALA A 329 -1.42 -1.72 3.79
C ALA A 329 -0.16 -2.32 3.16
N GLY A 330 1.01 -1.66 3.29
CA GLY A 330 2.28 -2.11 2.73
C GLY A 330 2.55 -1.65 1.29
N TYR A 331 1.77 -0.70 0.77
CA TYR A 331 2.00 -0.05 -0.51
C TYR A 331 3.12 1.00 -0.46
N LEU A 332 3.32 1.61 0.72
CA LEU A 332 4.43 2.51 1.00
C LEU A 332 5.29 1.95 2.13
N THR A 333 6.55 2.34 2.13
CA THR A 333 7.56 1.94 3.11
C THR A 333 8.45 3.12 3.46
N VAL A 334 9.08 3.09 4.64
CA VAL A 334 10.08 4.09 5.01
C VAL A 334 11.37 3.85 4.22
N ALA A 335 11.77 4.86 3.44
CA ALA A 335 13.04 4.92 2.72
C ALA A 335 14.16 5.55 3.57
N GLY A 336 13.79 6.53 4.40
CA GLY A 336 14.71 7.27 5.24
C GLY A 336 13.96 8.18 6.21
N THR A 337 14.70 8.77 7.13
CA THR A 337 14.19 9.80 8.04
C THR A 337 15.13 10.99 8.06
N THR A 338 14.55 12.16 8.23
CA THR A 338 15.29 13.40 8.44
C THR A 338 14.76 14.05 9.70
N GLN A 339 15.67 14.57 10.53
CA GLN A 339 15.30 15.36 11.69
C GLN A 339 15.75 16.80 11.49
N GLN A 340 14.80 17.72 11.42
CA GLN A 340 15.07 19.15 11.24
C GLN A 340 14.24 19.94 12.25
N TRP A 341 14.86 20.90 12.93
CA TRP A 341 14.20 21.74 13.95
C TRP A 341 13.45 20.98 15.06
N GLY A 342 13.86 19.74 15.34
CA GLY A 342 13.20 18.87 16.32
C GLY A 342 12.02 18.07 15.77
N GLU A 343 11.63 18.28 14.52
CA GLU A 343 10.59 17.50 13.84
C GLU A 343 11.20 16.31 13.09
N LEU A 344 10.58 15.14 13.27
CA LEU A 344 10.92 13.92 12.55
C LEU A 344 10.04 13.78 11.31
N THR A 345 10.69 13.73 10.16
CA THR A 345 10.05 13.53 8.85
C THR A 345 10.47 12.18 8.28
N PHE A 346 9.51 11.49 7.69
CA PHE A 346 9.66 10.20 7.04
C PHE A 346 9.60 10.37 5.54
N GLN A 347 10.63 9.90 4.85
CA GLN A 347 10.64 9.74 3.41
C GLN A 347 10.02 8.38 3.09
N LEU A 348 8.91 8.38 2.37
CA LEU A 348 8.21 7.18 1.94
C LEU A 348 8.44 6.92 0.45
N ARG A 349 8.42 5.65 0.09
CA ARG A 349 8.44 5.18 -1.30
C ARG A 349 7.66 3.88 -1.46
N VAL A 350 7.40 3.48 -2.69
CA VAL A 350 6.95 2.12 -3.00
C VAL A 350 8.11 1.13 -2.76
N PRO A 351 7.89 0.00 -2.05
CA PRO A 351 8.99 -0.86 -1.58
C PRO A 351 9.76 -1.53 -2.72
N ASN A 352 9.04 -2.11 -3.68
CA ASN A 352 9.60 -2.99 -4.71
C ASN A 352 8.76 -3.00 -6.00
N ASN A 353 9.24 -3.70 -7.02
CA ASN A 353 8.61 -3.76 -8.34
C ASN A 353 7.25 -4.49 -8.31
N GLU A 354 7.11 -5.49 -7.46
CA GLU A 354 5.85 -6.21 -7.30
C GLU A 354 4.72 -5.28 -6.85
N VAL A 355 4.94 -4.55 -5.75
CA VAL A 355 3.97 -3.61 -5.19
C VAL A 355 3.74 -2.45 -6.13
N ARG A 356 4.78 -1.91 -6.78
CA ARG A 356 4.64 -0.85 -7.80
C ARG A 356 3.69 -1.28 -8.90
N ARG A 357 3.87 -2.49 -9.43
CA ARG A 357 3.01 -3.04 -10.48
C ARG A 357 1.60 -3.28 -9.97
N ALA A 358 1.44 -3.85 -8.77
CA ALA A 358 0.13 -4.13 -8.16
C ALA A 358 -0.70 -2.85 -7.98
N LEU A 359 -0.11 -1.85 -7.32
CA LEU A 359 -0.76 -0.58 -7.00
C LEU A 359 -1.18 0.17 -8.27
N ASN A 360 -0.25 0.32 -9.22
CA ASN A 360 -0.53 1.07 -10.43
C ASN A 360 -1.52 0.36 -11.35
N ASN A 361 -1.54 -0.98 -11.37
CA ASN A 361 -2.58 -1.74 -12.04
C ASN A 361 -3.99 -1.44 -11.48
N GLN A 362 -4.12 -1.26 -10.16
CA GLN A 362 -5.39 -0.86 -9.53
C GLN A 362 -5.76 0.59 -9.86
N PHE A 363 -4.78 1.51 -9.88
CA PHE A 363 -5.03 2.89 -10.33
C PHE A 363 -5.49 2.93 -11.79
N ILE A 364 -4.90 2.14 -12.69
CA ILE A 364 -5.37 2.04 -14.08
C ILE A 364 -6.83 1.59 -14.13
N ASP A 365 -7.18 0.53 -13.40
CA ASP A 365 -8.53 -0.01 -13.38
C ASP A 365 -9.53 1.05 -12.89
N ALA A 366 -9.17 1.80 -11.85
CA ALA A 366 -10.05 2.81 -11.27
C ALA A 366 -10.16 4.10 -12.09
N TYR A 367 -9.05 4.65 -12.59
CA TYR A 367 -9.02 5.93 -13.30
C TYR A 367 -9.43 5.82 -14.77
N ALA A 368 -9.18 4.68 -15.41
CA ALA A 368 -9.45 4.48 -16.82
C ALA A 368 -10.63 3.52 -17.08
N GLY A 369 -10.97 2.61 -16.14
CA GLY A 369 -12.14 1.72 -16.28
C GLY A 369 -12.01 0.69 -17.41
N ILE A 370 -10.78 0.30 -17.75
CA ILE A 370 -10.43 -0.48 -18.96
C ILE A 370 -9.70 -1.78 -18.62
N SER A 371 -10.15 -2.50 -17.59
CA SER A 371 -9.48 -3.71 -17.10
C SER A 371 -9.23 -4.77 -18.18
N ASP A 372 -10.16 -4.95 -19.11
CA ASP A 372 -10.05 -5.95 -20.19
C ASP A 372 -9.01 -5.59 -21.26
N THR A 373 -8.80 -4.28 -21.54
CA THR A 373 -7.86 -3.80 -22.57
C THR A 373 -6.55 -3.29 -21.98
N ARG A 374 -6.42 -3.23 -20.65
CA ARG A 374 -5.21 -2.80 -19.92
C ARG A 374 -3.94 -3.48 -20.42
N LEU A 375 -3.97 -4.81 -20.59
CA LEU A 375 -2.80 -5.56 -21.04
C LEU A 375 -2.35 -5.12 -22.45
N SER A 376 -3.31 -4.84 -23.35
CA SER A 376 -3.01 -4.38 -24.70
C SER A 376 -2.35 -3.01 -24.70
N TYR A 377 -2.86 -2.06 -23.91
CA TYR A 377 -2.25 -0.73 -23.80
C TYR A 377 -0.88 -0.79 -23.14
N LYS A 378 -0.76 -1.56 -22.05
CA LYS A 378 0.51 -1.77 -21.37
C LYS A 378 1.56 -2.35 -22.31
N ARG A 379 1.21 -3.39 -23.07
CA ARG A 379 2.10 -3.99 -24.09
C ARG A 379 2.50 -2.96 -25.14
N GLY A 380 1.54 -2.24 -25.74
CA GLY A 380 1.83 -1.25 -26.78
C GLY A 380 2.71 -0.10 -26.29
N LEU A 381 2.47 0.43 -25.09
CA LEU A 381 3.31 1.46 -24.47
C LEU A 381 4.71 0.93 -24.16
N GLY A 382 4.81 -0.28 -23.60
CA GLY A 382 6.09 -0.91 -23.25
C GLY A 382 6.94 -1.22 -24.48
N GLU A 383 6.36 -1.80 -25.53
CA GLU A 383 7.05 -2.07 -26.80
C GLU A 383 7.53 -0.76 -27.45
N ALA A 384 6.68 0.26 -27.50
CA ALA A 384 7.05 1.57 -28.04
C ALA A 384 8.20 2.24 -27.29
N LEU A 385 8.19 2.22 -25.94
CA LEU A 385 9.25 2.78 -25.11
C LEU A 385 10.55 1.96 -25.17
N THR A 386 10.47 0.63 -25.24
CA THR A 386 11.68 -0.21 -25.30
C THR A 386 12.35 -0.22 -26.66
N GLN A 387 11.61 0.13 -27.72
CA GLN A 387 12.10 0.24 -29.10
C GLN A 387 12.34 1.69 -29.56
N ALA A 388 12.06 2.68 -28.70
CA ALA A 388 12.07 4.10 -29.02
C ALA A 388 11.18 4.48 -30.23
N ASP A 389 10.04 3.82 -30.40
CA ASP A 389 9.02 4.12 -31.41
C ASP A 389 8.01 5.15 -30.87
N LEU A 390 8.38 6.44 -30.96
CA LEU A 390 7.53 7.56 -30.53
C LEU A 390 6.20 7.66 -31.32
N PRO A 391 6.17 7.41 -32.65
CA PRO A 391 4.90 7.29 -33.37
C PRO A 391 3.95 6.24 -32.78
N ALA A 392 4.44 5.02 -32.48
CA ALA A 392 3.63 3.98 -31.85
C ALA A 392 3.22 4.33 -30.42
N LEU A 393 4.09 5.01 -29.67
CA LEU A 393 3.79 5.53 -28.33
C LEU A 393 2.59 6.48 -28.38
N ILE A 394 2.65 7.50 -29.24
CA ILE A 394 1.61 8.52 -29.39
C ILE A 394 0.30 7.90 -29.88
N ALA A 395 0.36 6.99 -30.85
CA ALA A 395 -0.82 6.28 -31.33
C ALA A 395 -1.48 5.44 -30.23
N THR A 396 -0.68 4.84 -29.36
CA THR A 396 -1.18 4.05 -28.23
C THR A 396 -1.78 4.95 -27.14
N ILE A 397 -1.18 6.11 -26.84
CA ILE A 397 -1.76 7.11 -25.93
C ILE A 397 -3.11 7.63 -26.47
N LYS A 398 -3.21 7.94 -27.76
CA LYS A 398 -4.47 8.38 -28.39
C LYS A 398 -5.57 7.32 -28.27
N ARG A 399 -5.24 6.05 -28.52
CA ARG A 399 -6.18 4.92 -28.37
C ARG A 399 -6.60 4.73 -26.92
N LEU A 400 -5.65 4.82 -25.99
CA LEU A 400 -5.90 4.72 -24.55
C LEU A 400 -6.98 5.71 -24.11
N PHE A 401 -6.78 7.00 -24.36
CA PHE A 401 -7.72 8.03 -23.93
C PHE A 401 -9.03 8.03 -24.73
N ALA A 402 -9.02 7.58 -25.99
CA ALA A 402 -10.26 7.33 -26.75
C ALA A 402 -11.10 6.18 -26.15
N GLY A 403 -10.46 5.21 -25.50
CA GLY A 403 -11.12 4.06 -24.89
C GLY A 403 -11.70 4.30 -23.50
N ILE A 404 -11.40 5.43 -22.85
CA ILE A 404 -11.91 5.73 -21.50
C ILE A 404 -13.40 6.12 -21.59
N PRO A 405 -14.31 5.43 -20.85
CA PRO A 405 -15.74 5.71 -20.91
C PRO A 405 -16.09 7.15 -20.53
N TRP A 406 -17.09 7.74 -21.22
CA TRP A 406 -17.58 9.10 -20.94
C TRP A 406 -17.94 9.34 -19.47
N ARG A 407 -18.51 8.34 -18.79
CA ARG A 407 -18.93 8.44 -17.38
C ARG A 407 -17.77 8.62 -16.41
N ASN A 408 -16.57 8.16 -16.74
CA ASN A 408 -15.38 8.35 -15.90
C ASN A 408 -14.91 9.82 -15.91
N PHE A 409 -15.37 10.60 -16.88
CA PHE A 409 -15.17 12.05 -16.96
C PHE A 409 -16.31 12.86 -16.31
N THR A 410 -17.43 12.23 -15.91
CA THR A 410 -18.63 12.94 -15.39
C THR A 410 -19.09 12.49 -14.01
N GLY A 411 -18.76 11.27 -13.57
CA GLY A 411 -19.08 10.75 -12.24
C GLY A 411 -18.13 11.22 -11.14
N ASN A 412 -16.99 11.78 -11.56
CA ASN A 412 -16.08 12.59 -10.77
C ASN A 412 -16.03 13.94 -11.48
N ASP A 413 -16.16 15.05 -10.76
CA ASP A 413 -15.82 16.38 -11.29
C ASP A 413 -14.32 16.41 -11.69
N LEU A 414 -13.99 15.92 -12.88
CA LEU A 414 -12.68 16.00 -13.50
C LEU A 414 -12.85 16.39 -14.97
N PRO A 415 -12.93 17.70 -15.21
CA PRO A 415 -12.05 18.28 -16.22
C PRO A 415 -11.46 19.64 -15.77
N GLU A 416 -10.58 19.68 -14.75
CA GLU A 416 -9.87 20.93 -14.40
C GLU A 416 -8.35 20.83 -14.12
N ALA A 417 -7.65 19.73 -14.34
CA ALA A 417 -6.18 19.75 -14.20
C ALA A 417 -5.45 18.83 -15.18
N GLU A 418 -4.34 19.35 -15.73
CA GLU A 418 -3.23 18.62 -16.37
C GLU A 418 -2.88 17.33 -15.60
N GLY A 419 -2.97 17.39 -14.26
CA GLY A 419 -2.70 16.29 -13.34
C GLY A 419 -3.50 15.01 -13.55
N TYR A 420 -4.71 15.04 -14.16
CA TYR A 420 -5.45 13.79 -14.47
C TYR A 420 -4.76 12.98 -15.56
N TYR A 421 -4.43 13.63 -16.68
CA TYR A 421 -3.77 12.98 -17.82
C TYR A 421 -2.39 12.47 -17.41
N ALA A 422 -1.65 13.28 -16.65
CA ALA A 422 -0.38 12.90 -16.05
C ALA A 422 -0.53 11.71 -15.09
N SER A 423 -1.56 11.66 -14.25
CA SER A 423 -1.80 10.52 -13.33
C SER A 423 -2.14 9.22 -14.05
N VAL A 424 -2.96 9.27 -15.11
CA VAL A 424 -3.26 8.09 -15.94
C VAL A 424 -2.01 7.58 -16.61
N LEU A 425 -1.24 8.46 -17.27
CA LEU A 425 0.02 8.10 -17.92
C LEU A 425 1.03 7.54 -16.91
N TYR A 426 1.18 8.19 -15.77
CA TYR A 426 2.01 7.72 -14.66
C TYR A 426 1.63 6.30 -14.24
N ALA A 427 0.35 6.00 -14.01
CA ALA A 427 -0.06 4.67 -13.60
C ALA A 427 0.31 3.61 -14.65
N PHE A 428 0.16 3.92 -15.94
CA PHE A 428 0.62 3.01 -17.00
C PHE A 428 2.13 2.84 -17.01
N PHE A 429 2.90 3.92 -17.00
CA PHE A 429 4.36 3.86 -17.04
C PHE A 429 4.96 3.19 -15.81
N ALA A 430 4.44 3.48 -14.60
CA ALA A 430 4.91 2.90 -13.35
C ALA A 430 4.65 1.40 -13.30
N SER A 431 3.65 0.92 -14.06
CA SER A 431 3.38 -0.50 -14.21
C SER A 431 4.38 -1.22 -15.15
N LEU A 432 5.15 -0.49 -15.97
CA LEU A 432 6.09 -1.02 -16.99
C LEU A 432 7.51 -1.27 -16.48
N ASP A 433 7.75 -1.16 -15.18
CA ASP A 433 9.10 -1.28 -14.58
C ASP A 433 10.08 -0.19 -15.01
N ALA A 434 9.57 0.92 -15.56
CA ALA A 434 10.37 2.10 -15.82
C ALA A 434 10.73 2.78 -14.49
N GLU A 435 11.95 3.34 -14.42
CA GLU A 435 12.26 4.34 -13.40
C GLU A 435 11.50 5.61 -13.79
N ILE A 436 10.69 6.13 -12.86
CA ILE A 436 9.92 7.35 -13.08
C ILE A 436 10.42 8.41 -12.12
N ILE A 437 10.74 9.57 -12.68
CA ILE A 437 11.01 10.77 -11.93
C ILE A 437 9.88 11.73 -12.24
N PRO A 438 8.85 11.77 -11.39
CA PRO A 438 7.81 12.75 -11.55
C PRO A 438 8.34 14.10 -11.14
N GLU A 439 7.79 15.14 -11.75
CA GLU A 439 8.02 16.50 -11.30
C GLU A 439 9.54 16.80 -11.23
N ASP A 440 10.23 16.44 -12.32
CA ASP A 440 11.68 16.31 -12.33
C ASP A 440 12.36 17.68 -12.36
N LEU A 441 13.00 18.02 -11.25
CA LEU A 441 13.52 19.36 -10.97
C LEU A 441 14.81 19.66 -11.74
N THR A 442 14.91 20.90 -12.21
CA THR A 442 16.12 21.52 -12.74
C THR A 442 16.25 22.95 -12.23
N ASN A 443 17.41 23.59 -12.42
CA ASN A 443 17.60 25.00 -12.07
C ASN A 443 16.66 25.96 -12.84
N HIS A 444 16.03 25.50 -13.91
CA HIS A 444 15.19 26.30 -14.79
C HIS A 444 13.69 26.00 -14.64
N GLY A 445 13.31 25.06 -13.77
CA GLY A 445 11.94 24.68 -13.49
C GLY A 445 11.77 23.16 -13.36
N GLN A 446 10.54 22.69 -13.55
CA GLN A 446 10.13 21.32 -13.33
C GLN A 446 9.42 20.78 -14.58
N VAL A 447 9.79 19.57 -15.02
CA VAL A 447 9.09 18.84 -16.09
C VAL A 447 8.13 17.82 -15.46
N ASP A 448 6.98 17.58 -16.09
CA ASP A 448 5.94 16.72 -15.50
C ASP A 448 6.43 15.29 -15.21
N LEU A 449 7.05 14.63 -16.19
CA LEU A 449 7.48 13.23 -16.07
C LEU A 449 8.80 12.99 -16.80
N THR A 450 9.76 12.35 -16.13
CA THR A 450 10.90 11.72 -16.79
C THR A 450 10.84 10.21 -16.59
N LEU A 451 10.95 9.45 -17.69
CA LEU A 451 10.96 7.99 -17.68
C LEU A 451 12.34 7.49 -18.09
N LYS A 452 12.85 6.46 -17.40
CA LYS A 452 14.01 5.70 -17.85
C LYS A 452 13.66 4.23 -17.97
N LEU A 453 13.89 3.67 -19.15
CA LEU A 453 13.56 2.28 -19.44
C LEU A 453 14.54 1.71 -20.48
N GLU A 454 15.16 0.56 -20.17
CA GLU A 454 16.05 -0.16 -21.09
C GLU A 454 17.19 0.70 -21.70
N GLY A 455 17.66 1.70 -20.94
CA GLY A 455 18.70 2.64 -21.36
C GLY A 455 18.19 3.86 -22.15
N TYR A 456 16.90 3.96 -22.45
CA TYR A 456 16.29 5.16 -23.02
C TYR A 456 15.78 6.08 -21.92
N ILE A 457 15.88 7.39 -22.15
CA ILE A 457 15.35 8.43 -21.25
C ILE A 457 14.31 9.26 -22.03
N TYR A 458 13.12 9.42 -21.48
CA TYR A 458 12.03 10.23 -22.03
C TYR A 458 11.70 11.35 -21.07
N VAL A 459 11.90 12.60 -21.49
CA VAL A 459 11.53 13.82 -20.77
C VAL A 459 10.21 14.28 -21.36
N ILE A 460 9.12 14.16 -20.60
CA ILE A 460 7.74 14.32 -21.06
C ILE A 460 7.09 15.51 -20.35
N GLU A 461 6.63 16.49 -21.14
CA GLU A 461 5.83 17.61 -20.68
C GLU A 461 4.41 17.46 -21.23
N ILE A 462 3.41 17.74 -20.39
CA ILE A 462 2.00 17.65 -20.71
C ILE A 462 1.41 19.06 -20.65
N LYS A 463 0.47 19.37 -21.55
CA LYS A 463 -0.32 20.61 -21.51
C LYS A 463 -1.80 20.30 -21.72
N LEU A 464 -2.66 21.05 -21.05
CA LEU A 464 -4.12 20.96 -21.24
C LEU A 464 -4.68 22.25 -21.87
N VAL A 465 -5.28 22.13 -23.05
CA VAL A 465 -6.05 23.20 -23.70
C VAL A 465 -7.51 23.11 -23.30
N ARG A 466 -8.08 24.23 -22.86
CA ARG A 466 -9.51 24.38 -22.57
C ARG A 466 -10.15 25.31 -23.61
N ASP A 467 -11.09 24.80 -24.39
CA ASP A 467 -11.90 25.67 -25.26
C ASP A 467 -13.02 26.32 -24.44
N GLY A 468 -12.82 27.58 -24.05
CA GLY A 468 -13.82 28.30 -23.26
C GLY A 468 -13.38 29.61 -22.58
N ARG A 469 -12.54 30.44 -23.22
CA ARG A 469 -12.50 31.91 -23.07
C ARG A 469 -11.45 32.47 -24.02
N ARG A 470 -11.91 33.12 -25.09
CA ARG A 470 -11.12 34.14 -25.77
C ARG A 470 -10.81 35.21 -24.72
N ARG A 471 -9.57 35.27 -24.21
CA ARG A 471 -9.09 36.49 -23.57
C ARG A 471 -9.00 37.51 -24.70
N ASP A 472 -9.84 38.53 -24.63
CA ASP A 472 -9.74 39.68 -25.52
C ASP A 472 -8.39 40.33 -25.22
N ASP A 473 -7.50 40.35 -26.21
CA ASP A 473 -6.16 40.95 -26.14
C ASP A 473 -6.26 42.47 -26.03
N ARG A 474 -6.62 42.99 -24.85
CA ARG A 474 -6.41 44.38 -24.44
C ARG A 474 -6.32 44.46 -22.91
N ASP A 475 -5.18 44.06 -22.37
CA ASP A 475 -4.50 44.80 -21.31
C ASP A 475 -3.12 44.19 -21.05
N VAL A 476 -2.08 44.96 -21.41
CA VAL A 476 -0.68 44.69 -21.08
C VAL A 476 -0.51 45.01 -19.59
N GLY A 477 -0.45 43.98 -18.76
CA GLY A 477 -0.16 44.10 -17.33
C GLY A 477 0.42 42.79 -16.81
N VAL A 478 1.70 42.82 -16.48
CA VAL A 478 2.54 41.71 -15.96
C VAL A 478 1.78 40.84 -14.95
N PRO A 479 1.63 39.51 -15.16
CA PRO A 479 1.12 38.63 -14.11
C PRO A 479 2.26 38.29 -13.15
N GLY A 480 2.09 38.72 -11.89
CA GLY A 480 2.90 38.25 -10.77
C GLY A 480 2.74 36.75 -10.57
N ILE A 481 3.85 36.12 -10.20
CA ILE A 481 3.94 34.72 -9.77
C ILE A 481 3.05 34.54 -8.54
N ALA A 482 2.08 33.63 -8.62
CA ALA A 482 1.40 33.07 -7.46
C ALA A 482 1.68 31.56 -7.42
N PRO A 483 2.14 30.99 -6.29
CA PRO A 483 2.36 29.54 -6.17
C PRO A 483 1.03 28.81 -6.27
N ALA A 484 1.02 27.70 -7.01
CA ALA A 484 -0.10 26.78 -7.10
C ALA A 484 -0.16 25.89 -5.84
N TRP A 485 -0.44 26.47 -4.68
CA TRP A 485 -1.04 25.82 -3.51
C TRP A 485 -1.11 26.82 -2.35
N ALA A 486 -2.32 27.15 -1.92
CA ALA A 486 -2.58 27.72 -0.61
C ALA A 486 -3.78 26.96 -0.03
N PRO A 487 -3.73 26.49 1.23
CA PRO A 487 -4.86 25.78 1.82
C PRO A 487 -5.95 26.81 2.18
N ASP A 488 -7.07 26.80 1.46
CA ASP A 488 -8.20 27.66 1.81
C ASP A 488 -8.84 27.17 3.13
N SER A 489 -8.94 28.13 4.05
CA SER A 489 -9.58 28.07 5.36
C SER A 489 -11.04 27.60 5.31
N ALA A 490 -11.43 26.87 6.35
CA ALA A 490 -12.73 26.21 6.57
C ALA A 490 -13.98 27.07 6.25
N PRO A 491 -15.06 26.48 5.70
CA PRO A 491 -16.31 27.18 5.53
C PRO A 491 -17.16 27.15 6.81
N SER A 492 -17.71 28.32 7.14
CA SER A 492 -18.68 28.56 8.20
C SER A 492 -20.07 28.02 7.88
N VAL A 493 -20.74 27.57 8.94
CA VAL A 493 -22.13 27.07 9.04
C VAL A 493 -23.17 28.05 8.48
N ALA A 494 -24.10 27.57 7.63
CA ALA A 494 -25.46 28.13 7.52
C ALA A 494 -26.47 27.15 6.86
N SER A 495 -27.45 26.75 7.69
CA SER A 495 -28.89 26.50 7.44
C SER A 495 -29.41 25.76 6.18
N ALA A 496 -30.19 24.71 6.47
CA ALA A 496 -31.09 23.95 5.58
C ALA A 496 -32.14 24.79 4.83
N PRO A 497 -32.75 24.21 3.77
CA PRO A 497 -34.17 23.90 3.90
C PRO A 497 -34.65 22.57 3.28
N ALA A 498 -35.66 22.02 3.96
CA ALA A 498 -36.88 21.29 3.56
C ALA A 498 -36.93 20.38 2.30
N ASP A 499 -37.40 19.15 2.59
CA ASP A 499 -38.11 18.16 1.76
C ASP A 499 -39.15 18.73 0.78
N PRO A 500 -39.39 18.05 -0.36
CA PRO A 500 -40.60 17.19 -0.39
C PRO A 500 -40.46 15.83 -1.11
N THR A 501 -40.95 14.80 -0.43
CA THR A 501 -41.85 13.69 -0.84
C THR A 501 -42.06 13.28 -2.32
N ASP A 502 -42.03 11.95 -2.46
CA ASP A 502 -42.90 11.05 -3.26
C ASP A 502 -42.42 10.46 -4.62
N ALA A 503 -42.33 9.13 -4.58
CA ALA A 503 -42.81 8.10 -5.52
C ALA A 503 -42.46 8.18 -7.02
N ASP A 504 -41.71 7.18 -7.53
CA ASP A 504 -42.30 6.04 -8.26
C ASP A 504 -41.25 5.02 -8.74
N ALA A 505 -41.68 3.76 -8.85
CA ALA A 505 -40.90 2.58 -9.25
C ALA A 505 -41.03 2.30 -10.78
N PRO A 506 -40.44 1.22 -11.35
CA PRO A 506 -39.50 1.30 -12.47
C PRO A 506 -40.11 0.96 -13.84
N ALA A 507 -39.52 1.51 -14.91
CA ALA A 507 -39.85 1.15 -16.29
C ALA A 507 -38.65 0.47 -17.01
N SER A 508 -38.84 -0.83 -17.26
CA SER A 508 -38.43 -1.63 -18.43
C SER A 508 -37.17 -1.25 -19.24
N LEU A 509 -36.20 -2.15 -19.19
CA LEU A 509 -35.10 -2.31 -20.16
C LEU A 509 -35.63 -2.93 -21.46
N ASP A 510 -35.56 -2.19 -22.57
CA ASP A 510 -35.63 -2.75 -23.92
C ASP A 510 -34.20 -2.89 -24.49
N THR A 511 -33.79 -4.14 -24.63
CA THR A 511 -32.57 -4.58 -25.30
C THR A 511 -32.70 -4.45 -26.81
N ALA A 512 -31.92 -3.55 -27.41
CA ALA A 512 -31.64 -3.57 -28.85
C ALA A 512 -30.14 -3.80 -29.07
N VAL A 513 -29.81 -5.07 -29.29
CA VAL A 513 -28.53 -5.53 -29.86
C VAL A 513 -28.40 -4.93 -31.26
N ARG A 514 -27.37 -4.12 -31.52
CA ARG A 514 -26.92 -3.79 -32.87
C ARG A 514 -25.52 -4.35 -33.09
N ALA A 515 -25.44 -5.18 -34.13
CA ALA A 515 -24.28 -5.94 -34.56
C ALA A 515 -23.13 -5.05 -35.04
N ASN A 516 -21.90 -5.48 -34.72
CA ASN A 516 -20.66 -4.94 -35.28
C ASN A 516 -20.53 -5.29 -36.77
N PRO A 517 -20.01 -4.39 -37.61
CA PRO A 517 -19.53 -4.75 -38.94
C PRO A 517 -18.18 -5.50 -38.86
N PRO A 518 -17.82 -6.32 -39.88
CA PRO A 518 -16.63 -7.17 -39.86
C PRO A 518 -15.33 -6.37 -40.08
N PRO A 519 -14.17 -6.92 -39.68
CA PRO A 519 -12.88 -6.27 -39.87
C PRO A 519 -12.40 -6.48 -41.31
N ASP A 520 -12.11 -5.38 -42.00
CA ASP A 520 -11.36 -5.42 -43.26
C ASP A 520 -9.88 -5.67 -42.98
N ALA A 521 -9.34 -6.60 -43.76
CA ALA A 521 -7.97 -7.05 -43.76
C ALA A 521 -7.10 -6.13 -44.63
N GLU A 522 -6.05 -5.60 -44.05
CA GLU A 522 -4.82 -5.12 -44.69
C GLU A 522 -3.78 -5.00 -43.56
N ALA A 523 -2.50 -5.32 -43.66
CA ALA A 523 -1.66 -6.11 -44.56
C ALA A 523 -0.30 -6.08 -43.85
N ASP A 524 0.34 -7.23 -43.66
CA ASP A 524 1.66 -7.36 -43.03
C ASP A 524 2.72 -6.50 -43.76
N ALA A 525 3.33 -5.57 -43.02
CA ALA A 525 4.64 -5.01 -43.34
C ALA A 525 5.42 -4.81 -42.04
N ARG A 526 6.05 -5.90 -41.56
CA ARG A 526 7.11 -5.82 -40.56
C ARG A 526 8.37 -5.28 -41.23
N THR A 527 8.71 -4.03 -40.99
CA THR A 527 10.04 -3.50 -41.22
C THR A 527 10.77 -3.41 -39.88
N ASP A 528 11.86 -4.16 -39.74
CA ASP A 528 12.91 -3.91 -38.75
C ASP A 528 13.35 -2.45 -38.86
N ALA A 529 12.92 -1.61 -37.91
CA ALA A 529 13.37 -0.24 -37.76
C ALA A 529 13.78 -0.02 -36.31
N GLY A 530 14.93 -0.61 -35.93
CA GLY A 530 15.71 -0.03 -34.84
C GLY A 530 16.12 1.37 -35.28
N THR A 531 15.35 2.37 -34.86
CA THR A 531 15.57 3.76 -35.27
C THR A 531 16.72 4.30 -34.42
N GLU A 532 17.95 4.13 -34.89
CA GLU A 532 19.07 4.95 -34.42
C GLU A 532 18.70 6.43 -34.59
N CYS A 533 18.95 7.25 -33.56
CA CYS A 533 18.59 8.66 -33.62
C CYS A 533 19.23 9.33 -34.85
N PRO A 534 18.42 9.86 -35.79
CA PRO A 534 18.93 10.45 -37.01
C PRO A 534 19.89 11.59 -36.65
N ALA A 535 20.96 11.72 -37.44
CA ALA A 535 21.99 12.73 -37.21
C ALA A 535 21.37 14.13 -37.28
N ASP A 536 21.37 14.79 -36.13
CA ASP A 536 21.16 16.23 -35.95
C ASP A 536 19.86 16.81 -36.56
N ALA A 537 18.74 16.62 -35.87
CA ALA A 537 17.57 17.48 -36.05
C ALA A 537 17.81 18.81 -35.31
N SER A 538 18.58 19.70 -35.94
CA SER A 538 18.78 21.06 -35.47
C SER A 538 17.51 21.89 -35.63
N ALA A 539 17.00 22.41 -34.51
CA ALA A 539 16.11 23.56 -34.39
C ALA A 539 14.90 23.62 -35.34
N ILE A 540 13.90 22.75 -35.14
CA ILE A 540 12.52 23.08 -35.53
C ILE A 540 11.91 23.86 -34.36
N PRO A 541 11.43 25.11 -34.54
CA PRO A 541 10.65 25.77 -33.50
C PRO A 541 9.42 24.91 -33.21
N ALA A 542 9.31 24.37 -32.00
CA ALA A 542 8.16 23.53 -31.66
C ALA A 542 6.89 24.39 -31.72
N HIS A 543 5.97 24.05 -32.63
CA HIS A 543 4.61 24.60 -32.61
C HIS A 543 3.87 24.14 -31.35
N ASN A 544 4.24 22.96 -30.86
CA ASN A 544 3.75 22.39 -29.62
C ASN A 544 4.28 23.13 -28.37
N PRO A 545 3.39 23.72 -27.55
CA PRO A 545 3.80 24.50 -26.38
C PRO A 545 4.49 23.67 -25.30
N ALA A 546 4.18 22.37 -25.18
CA ALA A 546 4.81 21.50 -24.20
C ALA A 546 6.27 21.21 -24.57
N LEU A 547 6.54 20.85 -25.84
CA LEU A 547 7.90 20.64 -26.31
C LEU A 547 8.72 21.93 -26.29
N ALA A 548 8.11 23.06 -26.66
CA ALA A 548 8.76 24.37 -26.58
C ALA A 548 9.21 24.71 -25.15
N GLN A 549 8.42 24.35 -24.14
CA GLN A 549 8.80 24.55 -22.73
C GLN A 549 10.01 23.71 -22.34
N ILE A 550 10.03 22.41 -22.70
CA ILE A 550 11.18 21.53 -22.43
C ILE A 550 12.47 22.14 -22.98
N GLN A 551 12.42 22.59 -24.23
CA GLN A 551 13.57 23.17 -24.94
C GLN A 551 14.00 24.51 -24.33
N ALA A 552 13.04 25.39 -24.04
CA ALA A 552 13.33 26.71 -23.48
C ALA A 552 13.91 26.64 -22.07
N ARG A 553 13.56 25.61 -21.30
CA ARG A 553 14.03 25.41 -19.92
C ARG A 553 15.22 24.45 -19.83
N GLY A 554 15.59 23.77 -20.92
CA GLY A 554 16.72 22.84 -20.94
C GLY A 554 16.56 21.65 -20.00
N TYR A 555 15.33 21.15 -19.79
CA TYR A 555 15.08 20.12 -18.78
C TYR A 555 15.88 18.83 -19.00
N SER A 556 16.17 18.52 -20.26
CA SER A 556 16.92 17.34 -20.69
C SER A 556 18.44 17.45 -20.52
N GLU A 557 18.98 18.65 -20.25
CA GLU A 557 20.44 18.90 -20.29
C GLU A 557 21.22 18.04 -19.30
N LYS A 558 20.67 17.83 -18.10
CA LYS A 558 21.29 17.00 -17.06
C LYS A 558 21.42 15.52 -17.45
N TYR A 559 20.70 15.06 -18.48
CA TYR A 559 20.73 13.70 -18.97
C TYR A 559 21.61 13.50 -20.20
N ARG A 560 22.15 14.57 -20.82
CA ARG A 560 22.99 14.44 -22.02
C ARG A 560 24.27 13.63 -21.81
N ALA A 561 24.79 13.63 -20.60
CA ALA A 561 25.97 12.83 -20.23
C ALA A 561 25.61 11.46 -19.63
N ALA A 562 24.31 11.13 -19.54
CA ALA A 562 23.89 9.87 -18.97
C ALA A 562 24.22 8.70 -19.92
N PRO A 563 24.80 7.60 -19.43
CA PRO A 563 25.01 6.42 -20.26
C PRO A 563 23.66 5.81 -20.65
N GLY A 564 23.45 5.52 -21.93
CA GLY A 564 22.17 5.01 -22.41
C GLY A 564 22.10 4.87 -23.93
N LYS A 565 20.94 4.41 -24.41
CA LYS A 565 20.64 4.20 -25.83
C LYS A 565 20.09 5.46 -26.52
N GLY A 566 19.50 6.41 -25.77
CA GLY A 566 19.02 7.67 -26.33
C GLY A 566 18.20 8.50 -25.35
N LEU A 567 18.11 9.81 -25.63
CA LEU A 567 17.37 10.81 -24.84
C LEU A 567 16.31 11.46 -25.73
N PHE A 568 15.05 11.46 -25.29
CA PHE A 568 13.91 11.99 -26.02
C PHE A 568 13.19 13.06 -25.23
N GLU A 569 12.92 14.20 -25.87
CA GLU A 569 12.01 15.23 -25.37
C GLU A 569 10.65 15.04 -26.03
N VAL A 570 9.57 14.93 -25.26
CA VAL A 570 8.23 14.64 -25.76
C VAL A 570 7.24 15.66 -25.20
N GLY A 571 6.63 16.46 -26.06
CA GLY A 571 5.57 17.39 -25.68
C GLY A 571 4.20 16.84 -26.03
N LEU A 572 3.31 16.68 -25.05
CA LEU A 572 1.95 16.16 -25.23
C LEU A 572 0.91 17.24 -24.91
N VAL A 573 -0.04 17.48 -25.81
CA VAL A 573 -1.12 18.46 -25.60
C VAL A 573 -2.47 17.76 -25.65
N PHE A 574 -3.19 17.81 -24.54
CA PHE A 574 -4.54 17.27 -24.39
C PHE A 574 -5.59 18.38 -24.53
N SER A 575 -6.78 18.00 -24.97
CA SER A 575 -7.95 18.88 -24.95
C SER A 575 -8.94 18.41 -23.90
N SER A 576 -9.42 19.32 -23.04
CA SER A 576 -10.51 19.00 -22.11
C SER A 576 -11.83 18.71 -22.85
N THR A 577 -12.00 19.27 -24.04
CA THR A 577 -13.18 19.10 -24.88
C THR A 577 -13.14 17.77 -25.62
N ALA A 578 -12.03 17.48 -26.32
CA ALA A 578 -11.86 16.21 -27.03
C ALA A 578 -11.57 15.03 -26.09
N ARG A 579 -11.14 15.33 -24.85
CA ARG A 579 -10.75 14.37 -23.80
C ARG A 579 -9.65 13.41 -24.25
N ASN A 580 -8.80 13.89 -25.13
CA ASN A 580 -7.77 13.10 -25.80
C ASN A 580 -6.59 13.99 -26.17
N LEU A 581 -5.49 13.34 -26.53
CA LEU A 581 -4.28 13.94 -27.06
C LEU A 581 -4.57 14.52 -28.46
N ILE A 582 -4.51 15.84 -28.58
CA ILE A 582 -4.78 16.57 -29.83
C ILE A 582 -3.50 16.89 -30.60
N GLU A 583 -2.37 17.06 -29.91
CA GLU A 583 -1.08 17.40 -30.51
C GLU A 583 0.05 16.71 -29.74
N ALA A 584 1.06 16.23 -30.44
CA ALA A 584 2.23 15.60 -29.84
C ALA A 584 3.44 15.75 -30.76
N ASP A 585 4.50 16.37 -30.25
CA ASP A 585 5.77 16.56 -30.94
C ASP A 585 6.91 16.00 -30.08
N TRP A 586 8.00 15.58 -30.71
CA TRP A 586 9.17 15.07 -30.00
C TRP A 586 10.48 15.40 -30.71
N ARG A 587 11.56 15.31 -29.94
CA ARG A 587 12.94 15.46 -30.43
C ARG A 587 13.83 14.39 -29.80
N CYS A 588 14.73 13.80 -30.57
CA CYS A 588 15.82 13.00 -30.01
C CYS A 588 17.09 13.86 -29.82
N LEU A 589 17.77 13.64 -28.70
CA LEU A 589 19.07 14.17 -28.35
C LEU A 589 20.08 13.01 -28.24
N ARG A 590 21.30 13.24 -28.71
CA ARG A 590 22.42 12.32 -28.53
C ARG A 590 23.19 12.63 -27.26
#